data_AF-A0A0G0SXV0-F1
#
_entry.id   AF-A0A0G0SXV0-F1
#
_cell.length_a   1.000
_cell.length_b   1.000
_cell.length_c   1.000
_cell.angle_alpha   90.00
_cell.angle_beta   90.00
_cell.angle_gamma   90.00
#
_symmetry.space_group_name_H-M   'P 1'
#
loop_
_entity.id
_entity.type
_entity.pdbx_description
1 polymer ?
#
loop_
_entity_poly.entity_id
_entity_poly.type
_entity_poly.pdbx_seq_one_letter_code
_entity_poly.pdbx_strand_id
1 'polypeptide(L)'
;MDLDKFIANVDNMIINPLIGFLFALAIAFFLYGVLEFFMNQENEEKKTTGKSHMIWGVVGITIMLGVWTILSIVLNTLGISKSEINPEEGTVNLSE
;
A
#
# COMPACT_ATOMS: atom_id res chain seq x y z
N MET A 1 18.27 14.51 17.16
CA MET A 1 18.70 13.17 17.62
C MET A 1 17.59 12.42 18.38
N ASP A 2 16.98 12.99 19.43
CA ASP A 2 15.93 12.28 20.18
C ASP A 2 14.59 12.21 19.42
N LEU A 3 14.21 13.30 18.76
CA LEU A 3 12.99 13.33 17.94
C LEU A 3 13.11 12.41 16.71
N ASP A 4 14.24 12.45 16.01
CA ASP A 4 14.46 11.62 14.81
C ASP A 4 14.40 10.13 15.15
N LYS A 5 14.99 9.73 16.29
CA LYS A 5 14.89 8.36 16.81
C LYS A 5 13.46 7.99 17.20
N PHE A 6 12.71 8.91 17.80
CA PHE A 6 11.31 8.67 18.13
C PHE A 6 10.48 8.43 16.87
N ILE A 7 10.61 9.29 15.85
CA ILE A 7 9.90 9.14 14.57
C ILE A 7 10.29 7.84 13.88
N ALA A 8 11.59 7.51 13.81
CA ALA A 8 12.05 6.26 13.23
C ALA A 8 11.51 5.02 13.97
N ASN A 9 11.41 5.07 15.30
CA ASN A 9 10.82 3.97 16.06
C ASN A 9 9.32 3.83 15.82
N VAL A 10 8.58 4.94 15.77
CA VAL A 10 7.14 4.91 15.45
C VAL A 10 6.92 4.32 14.06
N ASP A 11 7.71 4.77 13.07
CA ASP A 11 7.58 4.30 11.71
C ASP A 11 7.86 2.79 11.58
N ASN A 12 9.00 2.35 12.12
CA ASN A 12 9.41 0.94 12.05
C ASN A 12 8.54 -0.01 12.88
N MET A 13 8.06 0.40 14.05
CA MET A 13 7.31 -0.47 14.95
C MET A 13 5.80 -0.43 14.74
N ILE A 14 5.27 0.67 14.18
CA ILE A 14 3.83 0.89 14.09
C ILE A 14 3.40 1.05 12.64
N ILE A 15 3.96 2.03 11.92
CA ILE A 15 3.48 2.42 10.59
C ILE A 15 3.76 1.33 9.56
N ASN A 16 5.01 0.87 9.42
CA ASN A 16 5.40 -0.15 8.45
C ASN A 16 4.65 -1.48 8.65
N PRO A 17 4.56 -2.04 9.87
CA PRO A 17 3.74 -3.22 10.13
C PRO A 17 2.25 -3.01 9.83
N LEU A 18 1.72 -1.82 10.15
CA LEU A 18 0.31 -1.50 9.88
C LEU A 18 0.02 -1.41 8.38
N ILE A 19 0.90 -0.80 7.58
CA ILE A 19 0.78 -0.76 6.12
C ILE A 19 0.76 -2.18 5.56
N GLY A 20 1.71 -3.03 5.98
CA GLY A 20 1.75 -4.44 5.58
C GLY A 20 0.48 -5.21 5.96
N PHE A 21 -0.04 -4.96 7.16
CA PHE A 21 -1.29 -5.55 7.63
C PHE A 21 -2.51 -5.09 6.81
N LEU A 22 -2.63 -3.79 6.54
CA LEU A 22 -3.70 -3.25 5.69
C LEU A 22 -3.61 -3.78 4.25
N PHE A 23 -2.40 -3.96 3.73
CA PHE A 23 -2.20 -4.57 2.41
C PHE A 23 -2.67 -6.03 2.38
N ALA A 24 -2.33 -6.80 3.41
CA ALA A 24 -2.81 -8.17 3.56
C ALA A 24 -4.34 -8.23 3.66
N LEU A 25 -4.96 -7.30 4.40
CA LEU A 25 -6.42 -7.17 4.45
C LEU A 25 -7.03 -6.81 3.10
N ALA A 26 -6.43 -5.90 2.34
CA ALA A 26 -6.93 -5.53 1.00
C ALA A 26 -6.91 -6.73 0.05
N ILE A 27 -5.82 -7.53 0.08
CA ILE A 27 -5.74 -8.78 -0.68
C ILE A 27 -6.77 -9.79 -0.19
N ALA A 28 -6.93 -9.97 1.11
CA ALA A 28 -7.92 -10.90 1.67
C ALA A 28 -9.35 -10.52 1.24
N PHE A 29 -9.70 -9.23 1.27
CA PHE A 29 -11.00 -8.72 0.83
C PHE A 29 -11.22 -8.92 -0.67
N PHE A 30 -10.18 -8.68 -1.47
CA PHE A 30 -10.20 -8.95 -2.90
C PHE A 30 -10.47 -10.44 -3.18
N LEU A 31 -9.71 -11.34 -2.53
CA LEU A 31 -9.87 -12.79 -2.69
C LEU A 31 -11.24 -13.27 -2.20
N TYR A 32 -11.74 -12.72 -1.10
CA TYR A 32 -13.10 -13.00 -0.62
C TYR A 32 -14.15 -12.63 -1.67
N GLY A 33 -14.04 -11.43 -2.27
CA GLY A 33 -14.92 -11.00 -3.36
C GLY A 33 -14.83 -11.91 -4.59
N VAL A 34 -13.64 -12.38 -4.95
CA VAL A 34 -13.43 -13.35 -6.04
C VAL A 34 -14.17 -14.66 -5.74
N LEU A 35 -13.99 -15.22 -4.54
CA LEU A 35 -14.66 -16.46 -4.13
C LEU A 35 -16.18 -16.30 -4.12
N GLU A 36 -16.69 -15.20 -3.56
CA GLU A 36 -18.11 -14.89 -3.52
C GLU A 36 -18.71 -14.75 -4.93
N PHE A 37 -17.99 -14.10 -5.84
CA PHE A 37 -18.39 -13.94 -7.24
C PHE A 37 -18.46 -15.28 -7.99
N PHE A 38 -17.50 -16.18 -7.76
CA PHE A 38 -17.49 -17.50 -8.40
C PHE A 38 -18.51 -18.48 -7.81
N MET A 39 -18.72 -18.48 -6.50
CA MET A 39 -19.65 -19.42 -5.85
C MET A 39 -21.12 -19.08 -6.07
N ASN A 40 -21.44 -17.80 -6.33
CA ASN A 40 -22.83 -17.34 -6.42
C ASN A 40 -23.21 -16.87 -7.83
N GLN A 41 -22.67 -17.52 -8.88
CA GLN A 41 -22.90 -17.09 -10.27
C GLN A 41 -24.37 -17.09 -10.70
N GLU A 42 -25.20 -17.93 -10.10
CA GLU A 42 -26.64 -18.08 -10.39
C GLU A 42 -27.51 -17.07 -9.61
N ASN A 43 -26.95 -16.37 -8.62
CA ASN A 43 -27.66 -15.39 -7.81
C ASN A 43 -27.13 -13.98 -8.15
N GLU A 44 -27.92 -13.20 -8.89
CA GLU A 44 -27.50 -11.87 -9.36
C GLU A 44 -27.14 -10.90 -8.23
N GLU A 45 -27.83 -10.98 -7.09
CA GLU A 45 -27.60 -10.13 -5.93
C GLU A 45 -26.24 -10.44 -5.28
N LYS A 46 -25.95 -11.71 -5.00
CA LYS A 46 -24.65 -12.11 -4.44
C LYS A 46 -23.50 -11.91 -5.42
N LYS A 47 -23.77 -12.04 -6.72
CA LYS A 47 -22.82 -11.73 -7.78
C LYS A 47 -22.43 -10.25 -7.80
N THR A 48 -23.38 -9.33 -7.60
CA THR A 48 -23.07 -7.90 -7.53
C THR A 48 -22.29 -7.53 -6.26
N THR A 49 -22.60 -8.20 -5.14
CA THR A 49 -21.85 -8.04 -3.88
C THR A 49 -20.40 -8.50 -4.02
N GLY A 50 -20.16 -9.69 -4.57
CA GLY A 50 -18.81 -10.21 -4.82
C GLY A 50 -17.98 -9.29 -5.72
N LYS A 51 -18.59 -8.74 -6.80
CA LYS A 51 -17.93 -7.73 -7.64
C LYS A 51 -17.56 -6.47 -6.86
N SER A 52 -18.43 -6.00 -5.98
CA SER A 52 -18.17 -4.81 -5.16
C SER A 52 -16.97 -5.05 -4.24
N HIS A 53 -16.90 -6.21 -3.57
CA HIS A 53 -15.75 -6.58 -2.74
C HIS A 53 -14.44 -6.65 -3.55
N MET A 54 -14.47 -7.20 -4.76
CA MET A 54 -13.32 -7.20 -5.66
C MET A 54 -12.86 -5.78 -6.00
N ILE A 55 -13.79 -4.89 -6.36
CA ILE A 55 -13.46 -3.50 -6.71
C ILE A 55 -12.83 -2.78 -5.52
N TRP A 56 -13.40 -2.91 -4.32
CA TRP A 56 -12.85 -2.28 -3.12
C TRP A 56 -11.44 -2.78 -2.79
N GLY A 57 -11.19 -4.08 -2.94
CA GLY A 57 -9.85 -4.65 -2.80
C GLY A 57 -8.86 -4.08 -3.82
N VAL A 58 -9.25 -4.01 -5.09
CA VAL A 58 -8.41 -3.45 -6.17
C VAL A 58 -8.10 -1.97 -5.93
N VAL A 59 -9.10 -1.17 -5.51
CA VAL A 59 -8.90 0.24 -5.19
C VAL A 59 -7.90 0.41 -4.07
N GLY A 60 -8.00 -0.39 -2.99
CA GLY A 60 -7.04 -0.37 -1.88
C GLY A 60 -5.61 -0.67 -2.34
N ILE A 61 -5.42 -1.73 -3.13
CA ILE A 61 -4.11 -2.10 -3.69
C ILE A 61 -3.57 -1.00 -4.62
N THR A 62 -4.44 -0.43 -5.46
CA THR A 62 -4.07 0.63 -6.41
C THR A 62 -3.58 1.87 -5.69
N ILE A 63 -4.21 2.28 -4.60
CA ILE A 63 -3.77 3.44 -3.80
C ILE A 63 -2.36 3.19 -3.24
N MET A 64 -2.12 2.00 -2.68
CA MET A 64 -0.79 1.67 -2.11
C MET A 64 0.32 1.69 -3.16
N LEU A 65 0.07 1.11 -4.35
CA LEU A 65 1.02 1.18 -5.47
C LEU A 65 1.13 2.59 -6.04
N GLY A 66 0.04 3.36 -6.01
CA GLY A 66 -0.03 4.72 -6.50
C GLY A 66 0.92 5.66 -5.75
N VAL A 67 1.00 5.53 -4.41
CA VAL A 67 1.94 6.31 -3.59
C VAL A 67 3.39 6.07 -4.05
N TRP A 68 3.81 4.82 -4.18
CA TRP A 68 5.15 4.45 -4.64
C TRP A 68 5.45 4.94 -6.06
N THR A 69 4.46 4.83 -6.94
CA THR A 69 4.58 5.27 -8.33
C THR A 69 4.78 6.77 -8.41
N ILE A 70 3.94 7.55 -7.72
CA ILE A 70 4.04 9.01 -7.68
C ILE A 70 5.38 9.43 -7.09
N LEU A 71 5.79 8.81 -5.99
CA LEU A 71 7.06 9.11 -5.33
C LEU A 71 8.25 8.85 -6.25
N SER A 72 8.25 7.73 -6.96
CA SER A 72 9.30 7.41 -7.94
C SER A 72 9.35 8.41 -9.09
N ILE A 73 8.19 8.88 -9.57
CA ILE A 73 8.13 9.88 -10.63
C ILE A 73 8.71 11.20 -10.12
N VAL A 74 8.34 11.64 -8.92
CA VAL A 74 8.83 12.89 -8.33
C VAL A 74 10.34 12.85 -8.12
N LEU A 75 10.87 11.79 -7.49
CA LEU A 75 12.31 11.64 -7.25
C LEU A 75 13.12 11.62 -8.57
N ASN A 76 12.64 10.89 -9.58
CA ASN A 76 13.28 10.84 -10.88
C ASN A 76 13.21 12.19 -11.62
N THR A 77 12.09 12.91 -11.49
CA THR A 77 11.94 14.25 -12.10
C THR A 77 12.90 15.26 -11.48
N LEU A 78 13.22 15.12 -10.20
CA LEU A 78 14.17 15.97 -9.48
C LEU A 78 15.63 15.49 -9.60
N GLY A 79 15.88 14.35 -10.24
CA GLY A 79 17.23 13.78 -10.39
C GLY A 79 17.81 13.21 -9.09
N ILE A 80 16.96 12.90 -8.10
CA ILE A 80 17.39 12.38 -6.80
C ILE A 80 17.51 10.85 -6.86
N SER A 81 18.67 10.32 -6.50
CA SER A 81 18.88 8.88 -6.48
C SER A 81 18.28 8.23 -5.22
N LYS A 82 17.85 6.96 -5.33
CA LYS A 82 17.40 6.17 -4.17
C LYS A 82 18.49 5.96 -3.12
N SER A 83 19.78 6.07 -3.50
CA SER A 83 20.90 6.03 -2.56
C SER A 83 20.97 7.28 -1.68
N GLU A 84 20.48 8.42 -2.16
CA GLU A 84 20.46 9.68 -1.41
C GLU A 84 19.22 9.82 -0.54
N ILE A 85 18.05 9.38 -1.02
CA ILE A 85 16.80 9.44 -0.24
C ILE A 85 16.10 8.09 -0.31
N ASN A 86 15.87 7.49 0.86
CA ASN A 86 15.01 6.31 1.00
C ASN A 86 13.73 6.67 1.76
N PRO A 87 12.60 6.85 1.05
CA PRO A 87 11.33 7.17 1.69
C PRO A 87 10.72 6.02 2.49
N GLU A 88 11.13 4.76 2.26
CA GLU A 88 10.67 3.61 3.06
C GLU A 88 11.22 3.66 4.49
N GLU A 89 12.43 4.21 4.64
CA GLU A 89 13.17 4.23 5.90
C GLU A 89 13.27 5.65 6.47
N GLY A 90 12.70 6.64 5.78
CA GLY A 90 12.78 8.05 6.16
C GLY A 90 14.21 8.60 6.20
N THR A 91 15.16 8.00 5.48
CA THR A 91 16.58 8.38 5.54
C THR A 91 16.99 9.31 4.40
N VAL A 92 17.86 10.27 4.72
CA VAL A 92 18.49 11.18 3.76
C VAL A 92 20.01 11.09 3.92
N ASN A 93 20.69 10.55 2.92
CA ASN A 93 22.14 10.42 2.83
C ASN A 93 22.67 11.38 1.77
N LEU A 94 23.02 12.60 2.19
CA LEU A 94 23.68 13.56 1.29
C LEU A 94 25.15 13.16 1.20
N SER A 95 25.63 12.80 0.00
CA SER A 95 27.07 12.75 -0.26
C SER A 95 27.58 14.20 -0.26
N GLU A 96 28.35 14.58 0.75
CA GLU A 96 29.09 15.86 0.76
C GLU A 96 29.99 16.02 -0.47
#